data_AF-A0A6B3F6K5-F1
#
_entry.id   AF-A0A6B3F6K5-F1
#
_cell.length_a   1.000
_cell.length_b   1.000
_cell.length_c   1.000
_cell.angle_alpha   90.00
_cell.angle_beta   90.00
_cell.angle_gamma   90.00
#
_symmetry.space_group_name_H-M   'P 1'
#
loop_
_entity.id
_entity.type
_entity.pdbx_description
1 polymer ?
#
loop_
_entity_poly.entity_id
_entity_poly.type
_entity_poly.pdbx_seq_one_letter_code
_entity_poly.pdbx_strand_id
1 'polypeptide(L)'
;AAQAADEPSVPERGSAYLGMGVAAHDGVGGLPRDTRAAQTEGVDVASYQGNVNWSALWNSGVKWAYSKATEGTYYTNPSFAQQYNGSYNVGMIRGAYHFATPDTTSGATQANYFVDHGGGWSKDG
;
A
#
# COMPACT_ATOMS: atom_id res chain seq x y z
N ALA A 1 -4.17 15.17 -32.07
CA ALA A 1 -3.57 13.86 -31.74
C ALA A 1 -2.44 14.13 -30.76
N ALA A 2 -2.59 13.74 -29.50
CA ALA A 2 -1.51 13.81 -28.52
C ALA A 2 -1.00 12.39 -28.32
N GLN A 3 0.30 12.18 -28.56
CA GLN A 3 1.01 10.93 -28.34
C GLN A 3 0.80 10.46 -26.90
N ALA A 4 0.39 9.20 -26.73
CA ALA A 4 0.54 8.49 -25.47
C ALA A 4 2.05 8.33 -25.20
N ALA A 5 2.50 8.85 -24.06
CA ALA A 5 3.84 8.55 -23.56
C ALA A 5 3.89 7.07 -23.17
N ASP A 6 4.99 6.43 -23.53
CA ASP A 6 5.32 5.03 -23.24
C ASP A 6 5.57 4.90 -21.73
N GLU A 7 4.52 4.58 -20.97
CA GLU A 7 4.63 4.29 -19.54
C GLU A 7 5.44 2.99 -19.36
N PRO A 8 6.51 2.98 -18.54
CA PRO A 8 7.31 1.78 -18.36
C PRO A 8 6.45 0.64 -17.81
N SER A 9 6.42 -0.49 -18.52
CA SER A 9 5.69 -1.71 -18.15
C SER A 9 6.08 -2.32 -16.80
N VAL A 10 7.18 -1.85 -16.21
CA VAL A 10 7.62 -2.16 -14.85
C VAL A 10 7.85 -0.84 -14.13
N PRO A 11 7.13 -0.56 -13.02
CA PRO A 11 7.37 0.66 -12.25
C PRO A 11 8.81 0.71 -11.75
N GLU A 12 9.39 1.90 -11.69
CA GLU A 12 10.73 2.09 -11.14
C GLU A 12 10.81 1.48 -9.74
N ARG A 13 11.95 0.86 -9.42
CA ARG A 13 12.18 0.24 -8.12
C ARG A 13 11.90 1.26 -7.01
N GLY A 14 11.08 0.89 -6.03
CA GLY A 14 10.69 1.79 -4.96
C GLY A 14 9.68 2.86 -5.37
N SER A 15 9.01 2.74 -6.53
CA SER A 15 7.86 3.58 -6.96
C SER A 15 6.48 2.90 -6.80
N ALA A 16 6.47 1.67 -6.26
CA ALA A 16 5.29 0.83 -6.19
C ALA A 16 4.31 1.03 -5.01
N TYR A 17 3.01 1.00 -5.29
CA TYR A 17 1.88 1.03 -4.33
C TYR A 17 0.81 -0.04 -4.65
N LEU A 18 -0.10 -0.35 -3.73
CA LEU A 18 -1.12 -1.38 -3.95
C LEU A 18 -2.11 -0.91 -5.03
N GLY A 19 -2.52 -1.78 -5.94
CA GLY A 19 -3.48 -1.45 -7.00
C GLY A 19 -2.87 -0.87 -8.28
N MET A 20 -1.58 -0.49 -8.28
CA MET A 20 -0.91 0.06 -9.48
C MET A 20 -0.90 -0.88 -10.69
N GLY A 21 -0.88 -2.20 -10.46
CA GLY A 21 -0.89 -3.22 -11.52
C GLY A 21 -2.28 -3.64 -11.97
N VAL A 22 -3.35 -3.22 -11.27
CA VAL A 22 -4.73 -3.65 -11.56
C VAL A 22 -5.16 -3.15 -12.94
N ALA A 23 -4.88 -1.89 -13.27
CA ALA A 23 -5.20 -1.36 -14.60
C ALA A 23 -4.44 -2.09 -15.72
N ALA A 24 -3.20 -2.52 -15.45
CA ALA A 24 -2.35 -3.22 -16.42
C ALA A 24 -2.74 -4.70 -16.60
N HIS A 25 -3.23 -5.37 -15.55
CA HIS A 25 -3.53 -6.80 -15.56
C HIS A 25 -5.02 -7.11 -15.76
N ASP A 26 -5.90 -6.33 -15.14
CA ASP A 26 -7.36 -6.57 -15.11
C ASP A 26 -8.13 -5.60 -16.02
N GLY A 27 -7.44 -4.60 -16.58
CA GLY A 27 -8.01 -3.59 -17.49
C GLY A 27 -8.81 -2.50 -16.79
N VAL A 28 -9.24 -1.49 -17.56
CA VAL A 28 -10.08 -0.37 -17.10
C VAL A 28 -11.53 -0.65 -17.53
N GLY A 29 -12.23 -1.57 -16.87
CA GLY A 29 -13.59 -1.92 -17.30
C GLY A 29 -14.40 -2.78 -16.34
N GLY A 30 -15.43 -2.16 -15.75
CA GLY A 30 -16.47 -2.81 -14.95
C GLY A 30 -16.70 -2.12 -13.62
N LEU A 31 -17.90 -1.56 -13.43
CA LEU A 31 -18.33 -1.15 -12.08
C LEU A 31 -18.32 -2.40 -11.17
N PRO A 32 -17.92 -2.28 -9.90
CA PRO A 32 -18.03 -3.38 -8.95
C PRO A 32 -19.44 -3.99 -9.03
N ARG A 33 -19.54 -5.31 -9.20
CA ARG A 33 -20.84 -6.00 -9.18
C ARG A 33 -21.56 -5.64 -7.87
N ASP A 34 -22.75 -5.07 -8.03
CA ASP A 34 -23.56 -4.38 -7.02
C ASP A 34 -24.26 -5.33 -6.02
N THR A 35 -23.48 -6.21 -5.40
CA THR A 35 -23.96 -7.10 -4.34
C THR A 35 -22.92 -7.23 -3.22
N ARG A 36 -22.63 -6.14 -2.51
CA ARG A 36 -21.69 -6.22 -1.37
C ARG A 36 -22.18 -5.40 -0.20
N ALA A 37 -22.14 -6.03 0.98
CA ALA A 37 -22.30 -5.41 2.29
C ALA A 37 -21.66 -4.01 2.34
N ALA A 38 -22.19 -3.11 3.17
CA ALA A 38 -21.62 -1.78 3.41
C ALA A 38 -20.09 -1.82 3.37
N GLN A 39 -19.50 -1.32 2.28
CA GLN A 39 -18.06 -1.34 2.07
C GLN A 39 -17.49 -0.28 3.01
N THR A 40 -16.70 -0.71 4.00
CA THR A 40 -15.95 0.25 4.82
C THR A 40 -14.79 0.78 4.00
N GLU A 41 -14.80 2.08 3.72
CA GLU A 41 -13.77 2.75 2.94
C GLU A 41 -12.41 2.70 3.65
N GLY A 42 -11.34 2.55 2.86
CA GLY A 42 -9.98 2.57 3.35
C GLY A 42 -8.99 3.00 2.29
N VAL A 43 -7.73 3.15 2.70
CA VAL A 43 -6.64 3.60 1.83
C VAL A 43 -5.42 2.72 1.98
N ASP A 44 -4.57 2.70 0.96
CA ASP A 44 -3.18 2.28 1.12
C ASP A 44 -2.24 3.46 0.80
N VAL A 45 -1.07 3.45 1.43
CA VAL A 45 -0.08 4.52 1.28
C VAL A 45 1.33 3.95 1.20
N ALA A 46 2.19 4.68 0.51
CA ALA A 46 3.62 4.44 0.41
C ALA A 46 4.37 5.79 0.52
N SER A 47 5.67 5.80 0.28
CA SER A 47 6.49 7.02 0.36
C SER A 47 5.98 8.16 -0.55
N TYR A 48 5.25 7.86 -1.63
CA TYR A 48 4.77 8.87 -2.60
C TYR A 48 3.75 9.83 -2.01
N GLN A 49 2.98 9.40 -1.01
CA GLN A 49 2.01 10.26 -0.34
C GLN A 49 2.69 11.18 0.70
N GLY A 50 3.95 10.93 1.05
CA GLY A 50 4.67 11.68 2.06
C GLY A 50 3.92 11.70 3.40
N ASN A 51 3.82 12.89 4.00
CA ASN A 51 3.05 13.10 5.24
C ASN A 51 1.54 13.11 4.96
N VAL A 52 0.84 12.10 5.47
CA VAL A 52 -0.61 11.97 5.29
C VAL A 52 -1.36 12.72 6.38
N ASN A 53 -2.41 13.47 6.01
CA ASN A 53 -3.35 14.10 6.92
C ASN A 53 -4.44 13.10 7.36
N TRP A 54 -4.14 12.32 8.40
CA TRP A 54 -4.98 11.22 8.86
C TRP A 54 -6.34 11.67 9.41
N SER A 55 -6.42 12.82 10.08
CA SER A 55 -7.69 13.32 10.61
C SER A 55 -8.65 13.74 9.50
N ALA A 56 -8.15 14.30 8.40
CA ALA A 56 -8.96 14.60 7.22
C ALA A 56 -9.56 13.33 6.61
N LEU A 57 -8.77 12.27 6.44
CA LEU A 57 -9.25 10.98 5.92
C LEU A 57 -10.28 10.33 6.86
N TRP A 58 -10.02 10.37 8.17
CA TRP A 58 -10.98 9.86 9.15
C TRP A 58 -12.35 10.55 9.04
N ASN A 59 -12.33 11.88 8.93
CA ASN A 59 -13.54 12.70 8.81
C ASN A 59 -14.25 12.53 7.46
N SER A 60 -13.54 12.10 6.41
CA SER A 60 -14.14 11.78 5.11
C SER A 60 -14.74 10.37 5.02
N GLY A 61 -14.66 9.58 6.10
CA GLY A 61 -15.27 8.25 6.17
C GLY A 61 -14.30 7.09 5.99
N VAL A 62 -13.00 7.33 5.79
CA VAL A 62 -11.96 6.29 5.74
C VAL A 62 -11.79 5.69 7.15
N LYS A 63 -11.74 4.36 7.26
CA LYS A 63 -11.64 3.65 8.56
C LYS A 63 -10.51 2.64 8.67
N TRP A 64 -9.84 2.31 7.57
CA TRP A 64 -8.66 1.48 7.61
C TRP A 64 -7.55 1.99 6.67
N ALA A 65 -6.30 1.68 7.01
CA ALA A 65 -5.13 2.09 6.24
C ALA A 65 -4.08 0.97 6.17
N TYR A 66 -3.53 0.69 4.98
CA TYR A 66 -2.38 -0.21 4.82
C TYR A 66 -1.15 0.59 4.35
N SER A 67 -0.03 0.49 5.06
CA SER A 67 1.19 1.25 4.75
C SER A 67 2.28 0.33 4.19
N LYS A 68 2.95 0.74 3.10
CA LYS A 68 4.12 0.02 2.59
C LYS A 68 5.20 0.01 3.66
N ALA A 69 5.65 -1.15 4.11
CA ALA A 69 6.78 -1.26 5.02
C ALA A 69 8.08 -1.47 4.23
N THR A 70 8.08 -2.44 3.30
CA THR A 70 9.29 -2.90 2.63
C THR A 70 9.07 -3.25 1.16
N GLU A 71 10.17 -3.31 0.41
CA GLU A 71 10.23 -3.83 -0.95
C GLU A 71 11.49 -4.68 -1.14
N GLY A 72 11.33 -5.90 -1.66
CA GLY A 72 12.40 -6.88 -1.77
C GLY A 72 13.15 -7.09 -0.44
N THR A 73 14.48 -6.98 -0.49
CA THR A 73 15.32 -7.06 0.72
C THR A 73 16.27 -5.86 0.86
N TYR A 74 15.96 -4.75 0.19
CA TYR A 74 16.86 -3.59 0.08
C TYR A 74 16.20 -2.27 0.43
N TYR A 75 14.86 -2.20 0.51
CA TYR A 75 14.15 -0.95 0.72
C TYR A 75 13.18 -1.04 1.89
N THR A 76 13.22 -0.01 2.74
CA THR A 76 12.23 0.31 3.75
C THR A 76 11.60 1.66 3.42
N ASN A 77 10.28 1.78 3.61
CA ASN A 77 9.58 3.03 3.36
C ASN A 77 9.96 4.07 4.45
N PRO A 78 10.59 5.20 4.09
CA PRO A 78 11.02 6.21 5.07
C PRO A 78 9.83 6.90 5.76
N SER A 79 8.65 6.91 5.15
CA SER A 79 7.43 7.48 5.71
C SER A 79 6.63 6.48 6.56
N PHE A 80 7.06 5.21 6.66
CA PHE A 80 6.29 4.13 7.29
C PHE A 80 5.88 4.48 8.71
N ALA A 81 6.78 5.00 9.54
CA ALA A 81 6.46 5.33 10.93
C ALA A 81 5.35 6.40 11.04
N GLN A 82 5.37 7.43 10.20
CA GLN A 82 4.33 8.46 10.17
C GLN A 82 2.99 7.89 9.67
N GLN A 83 3.05 7.00 8.67
CA GLN A 83 1.87 6.48 8.02
C GLN A 83 1.18 5.40 8.87
N TYR A 84 1.97 4.48 9.41
CA TYR A 84 1.51 3.40 10.25
C TYR A 84 1.02 3.91 11.61
N ASN A 85 1.74 4.81 12.28
CA ASN A 85 1.30 5.34 13.59
C ASN A 85 0.26 6.45 13.47
N GLY A 86 0.35 7.29 12.43
CA GLY A 86 -0.60 8.38 12.25
C GLY A 86 -2.03 7.90 11.99
N SER A 87 -2.21 6.84 11.21
CA SER A 87 -3.51 6.20 10.98
C SER A 87 -4.10 5.60 12.27
N TYR A 88 -3.31 4.89 13.05
CA TYR A 88 -3.72 4.34 14.34
C TYR A 88 -4.11 5.42 15.35
N ASN A 89 -3.35 6.51 15.42
CA ASN A 89 -3.60 7.60 16.36
C ASN A 89 -4.94 8.31 16.14
N VAL A 90 -5.55 8.19 14.95
CA VAL A 90 -6.91 8.69 14.66
C VAL A 90 -7.99 7.61 14.73
N GLY A 91 -7.63 6.38 15.14
CA GLY A 91 -8.55 5.27 15.38
C GLY A 91 -8.78 4.33 14.19
N MET A 92 -7.98 4.41 13.13
CA MET A 92 -8.10 3.48 12.00
C MET A 92 -7.54 2.10 12.34
N ILE A 93 -8.18 1.05 11.79
CA ILE A 93 -7.53 -0.26 11.65
C ILE A 93 -6.35 -0.08 10.71
N ARG A 94 -5.17 -0.59 11.08
CA ARG A 94 -3.97 -0.47 10.25
C ARG A 94 -3.36 -1.80 9.89
N GLY A 95 -2.60 -1.80 8.80
CA GLY A 95 -1.77 -2.92 8.40
C GLY A 95 -0.54 -2.44 7.65
N ALA A 96 0.41 -3.35 7.48
CA ALA A 96 1.61 -3.13 6.69
C ALA A 96 1.59 -4.07 5.49
N TYR A 97 2.24 -3.67 4.39
CA TYR A 97 2.44 -4.56 3.25
C TYR A 97 3.88 -4.55 2.75
N HIS A 98 4.21 -5.63 2.03
CA HIS A 98 5.49 -5.86 1.37
C HIS A 98 5.30 -5.87 -0.14
N PHE A 99 6.15 -5.16 -0.88
CA PHE A 99 6.21 -5.28 -2.34
C PHE A 99 7.27 -6.31 -2.74
N ALA A 100 6.81 -7.45 -3.23
CA ALA A 100 7.69 -8.57 -3.55
C ALA A 100 8.51 -8.32 -4.82
N THR A 101 9.75 -8.79 -4.82
CA THR A 101 10.63 -8.88 -5.99
C THR A 101 11.00 -10.35 -6.23
N PRO A 102 10.11 -11.15 -6.87
CA PRO A 102 10.25 -12.62 -6.92
C PRO A 102 11.47 -13.12 -7.68
N ASP A 103 12.03 -12.28 -8.56
CA ASP A 103 13.21 -12.53 -9.38
C ASP A 103 14.53 -12.32 -8.63
N THR A 104 14.52 -11.68 -7.46
CA THR A 104 15.75 -11.31 -6.75
C THR A 104 16.14 -12.27 -5.62
N THR A 105 15.17 -12.74 -4.82
CA THR A 105 15.42 -13.52 -3.61
C THR A 105 14.23 -14.42 -3.28
N SER A 106 14.43 -15.42 -2.40
CA SER A 106 13.35 -16.32 -2.00
C SER A 106 12.23 -15.60 -1.25
N GLY A 107 11.00 -16.14 -1.35
CA GLY A 107 9.86 -15.62 -0.59
C GLY A 107 10.07 -15.66 0.92
N ALA A 108 10.76 -16.68 1.45
CA ALA A 108 11.08 -16.77 2.87
C ALA A 108 12.05 -15.65 3.31
N THR A 109 13.06 -15.34 2.49
CA THR A 109 13.98 -14.22 2.75
C THR A 109 13.24 -12.88 2.78
N GLN A 110 12.34 -12.65 1.82
CA GLN A 110 11.53 -11.44 1.75
C GLN A 110 10.53 -11.35 2.92
N ALA A 111 9.92 -12.46 3.32
CA ALA A 111 9.02 -12.52 4.48
C ALA A 111 9.74 -12.19 5.78
N ASN A 112 10.94 -12.74 6.01
CA ASN A 112 11.76 -12.39 7.17
C ASN A 112 12.10 -10.88 7.16
N TYR A 113 12.55 -10.37 6.01
CA TYR A 113 12.84 -8.94 5.85
C TYR A 113 11.62 -8.06 6.18
N PHE A 114 10.43 -8.44 5.71
CA PHE A 114 9.19 -7.74 6.02
C PHE A 114 8.89 -7.74 7.53
N VAL A 115 8.91 -8.90 8.18
CA VAL A 115 8.63 -9.01 9.63
C VAL A 115 9.60 -8.15 10.46
N ASP A 116 10.89 -8.18 10.12
CA ASP A 116 11.94 -7.43 10.83
C ASP A 116 11.84 -5.90 10.68
N HIS A 117 11.16 -5.40 9.63
CA HIS A 117 11.16 -3.97 9.26
C HIS A 117 9.77 -3.33 9.18
N GLY A 118 8.81 -3.83 9.96
CA GLY A 118 7.49 -3.19 10.11
C GLY A 118 6.30 -4.03 9.68
N GLY A 119 6.54 -5.25 9.20
CA GLY A 119 5.51 -6.26 8.92
C GLY A 119 5.07 -7.08 10.13
N GLY A 120 5.65 -6.82 11.30
CA GLY A 120 5.23 -7.44 12.55
C GLY A 120 3.77 -7.13 12.87
N TRP A 121 3.04 -8.13 13.36
CA TRP A 121 1.67 -7.97 13.79
C TRP A 121 1.58 -7.56 15.26
N SER A 122 0.67 -6.65 15.56
CA SER A 122 0.25 -6.28 16.92
C SER A 122 -1.22 -6.61 17.13
N LYS A 123 -1.59 -6.95 18.37
CA LYS A 123 -2.99 -7.10 18.78
C LYS A 123 -3.60 -5.75 19.14
N ASP A 124 -3.53 -4.81 18.20
CA ASP A 124 -4.05 -3.44 18.34
C ASP A 124 -5.39 -3.24 17.64
N GLY A 125 -6.09 -4.36 17.39
CA GLY A 125 -7.50 -4.45 17.01
C GLY A 125 -8.29 -5.37 17.93
#